data_AF-A0A958N4G0-F1
#
_entry.id   AF-A0A958N4G0-F1
#
_cell.length_a   1.000
_cell.length_b   1.000
_cell.length_c   1.000
_cell.angle_alpha   90.00
_cell.angle_beta   90.00
_cell.angle_gamma   90.00
#
_symmetry.space_group_name_H-M   'P 1'
#
loop_
_entity.id
_entity.type
_entity.pdbx_description
1 polymer ?
#
loop_
_entity_poly.entity_id
_entity_poly.type
_entity_poly.pdbx_seq_one_letter_code
_entity_poly.pdbx_strand_id
1 'polypeptide(L)'
;MEQFEIWDKQIKEGKGLLVRKEILKVNHLAISYRNASVFSDLCRRVGLVNKGLKALRPHLFLRSGFDQNASLKLIISYCQLLLKIGASNLVIETLKDKPDDKLTTLTLAYACMTNWQMDQAKISFVKYINTYDLTEYETTLAKLNLSGTLRFLGEINKCQAMLNSIIESCKKNNWSLILGNCFELMGLTYFDQNDLKTAMYYFDLSLNLLEKTNDRYNLYVEVWKMLLGLKKSPESQKISNQLEALKTKSLNIEELNSVRTIDLYKSIITKDLDLFRHTLSGTPYLEYRNRAMRISNFKISLDKFYNFNIDHSLYKKTKDIVLLDLYTGLLKKPNDKVKKIPKTIHLLFKSLICDFYRMPMIGQAFCEMFPGEYFNPDVSPRRVYVTAQRLRSWLQQEEVGLTCKLKNNRLSLISNSKITCISVCIDTNYFPNMAISEENILYQKRLNQMKTYNVQLWTAKLVSQSLNISIRSSQYLLKNAVTNGDLVKVKQGKSVFYKIIKQ
;
A
#
# COMPACT_ATOMS: atom_id res chain seq x y z
N MET A 1 -1.50 34.86 -1.46
CA MET A 1 -0.31 33.98 -1.43
C MET A 1 0.37 34.10 -0.08
N GLU A 2 0.54 35.31 0.46
CA GLU A 2 1.07 35.59 1.80
C GLU A 2 0.57 34.65 2.91
N GLN A 3 -0.74 34.40 3.00
CA GLN A 3 -1.29 33.49 4.02
C GLN A 3 -0.73 32.05 3.96
N PHE A 4 -0.40 31.53 2.77
CA PHE A 4 0.14 30.19 2.61
C PHE A 4 1.60 30.10 3.07
N GLU A 5 2.37 31.17 2.86
CA GLU A 5 3.75 31.28 3.35
C GLU A 5 3.77 31.36 4.88
N ILE A 6 2.84 32.13 5.46
CA ILE A 6 2.64 32.19 6.92
C ILE A 6 2.32 30.79 7.47
N TRP A 7 1.41 30.06 6.82
CA TRP A 7 1.08 28.68 7.23
C TRP A 7 2.25 27.71 7.06
N ASP A 8 3.01 27.79 5.98
CA ASP A 8 4.20 26.96 5.78
C ASP A 8 5.23 27.18 6.90
N LYS A 9 5.51 28.45 7.21
CA LYS A 9 6.41 28.85 8.30
C LYS A 9 5.92 28.31 9.64
N GLN A 10 4.63 28.51 9.96
CA GLN A 10 4.03 28.01 11.19
C GLN A 10 4.09 26.48 11.31
N ILE A 11 3.89 25.72 10.22
CA ILE A 11 4.06 24.26 10.23
C ILE A 11 5.52 23.89 10.56
N LYS A 12 6.50 24.58 9.95
CA LYS A 12 7.94 24.36 10.21
C LYS A 12 8.31 24.68 11.66
N GLU A 13 7.63 25.64 12.29
CA GLU A 13 7.75 25.99 13.71
C GLU A 13 6.98 25.05 14.66
N GLY A 14 6.40 23.95 14.17
CA GLY A 14 5.63 23.01 14.99
C GLY A 14 4.19 23.45 15.32
N LYS A 15 3.71 24.58 14.79
CA LYS A 15 2.34 25.09 14.98
C LYS A 15 1.33 24.46 14.02
N GLY A 16 1.54 23.20 13.63
CA GLY A 16 0.72 22.50 12.64
C GLY A 16 -0.76 22.36 13.02
N LEU A 17 -1.06 22.22 14.33
CA LEU A 17 -2.44 22.16 14.82
C LEU A 17 -3.20 23.48 14.64
N LEU A 18 -2.54 24.62 14.83
CA LEU A 18 -3.12 25.94 14.58
C LEU A 18 -3.44 26.10 13.09
N VAL A 19 -2.45 25.83 12.24
CA VAL A 19 -2.62 25.88 10.78
C VAL A 19 -3.73 24.94 10.30
N ARG A 20 -3.85 23.75 10.89
CA ARG A 20 -4.94 22.81 10.61
C ARG A 20 -6.32 23.44 10.86
N LYS A 21 -6.50 24.15 11.97
CA LYS A 21 -7.76 24.84 12.31
C LYS A 21 -8.09 25.93 11.29
N GLU A 22 -7.10 26.70 10.84
CA GLU A 22 -7.28 27.74 9.83
C GLU A 22 -7.62 27.16 8.45
N ILE A 23 -6.88 26.15 8.00
CA ILE A 23 -7.14 25.48 6.72
C ILE A 23 -8.55 24.86 6.70
N LEU A 24 -9.08 24.38 7.82
CA LEU A 24 -10.45 23.86 7.90
C LEU A 24 -11.52 24.91 7.55
N LYS A 25 -11.28 26.20 7.79
CA LYS A 25 -12.20 27.30 7.44
C LYS A 25 -12.21 27.65 5.95
N VAL A 26 -11.15 27.32 5.22
CA VAL A 26 -10.99 27.70 3.80
C VAL A 26 -11.97 26.95 2.90
N ASN A 27 -12.69 27.65 2.02
CA ASN A 27 -13.45 26.98 0.96
C ASN A 27 -12.49 26.44 -0.11
N HIS A 28 -12.32 25.12 -0.17
CA HIS A 28 -11.41 24.47 -1.11
C HIS A 28 -11.81 24.65 -2.59
N LEU A 29 -13.09 24.91 -2.87
CA LEU A 29 -13.56 25.17 -4.24
C LEU A 29 -13.15 26.56 -4.76
N ALA A 30 -12.83 27.49 -3.86
CA ALA A 30 -12.37 28.84 -4.21
C ALA A 30 -10.85 28.89 -4.48
N ILE A 31 -10.14 27.77 -4.33
CA ILE A 31 -8.68 27.73 -4.55
C ILE A 31 -8.38 27.75 -6.06
N SER A 32 -7.73 28.82 -6.50
CA SER A 32 -7.32 28.99 -7.90
C SER A 32 -6.31 27.92 -8.35
N TYR A 33 -6.27 27.68 -9.66
CA TYR A 33 -5.34 26.72 -10.29
C TYR A 33 -3.89 26.91 -9.83
N ARG A 34 -3.38 28.16 -9.85
CA ARG A 34 -2.01 28.53 -9.45
C ARG A 34 -1.68 28.15 -8.00
N ASN A 35 -2.69 28.14 -7.13
CA ASN A 35 -2.56 27.98 -5.69
C ASN A 35 -2.91 26.56 -5.21
N ALA A 36 -3.53 25.74 -6.06
CA ALA A 36 -4.06 24.43 -5.68
C ALA A 36 -2.96 23.48 -5.20
N SER A 37 -1.81 23.42 -5.89
CA SER A 37 -0.68 22.58 -5.46
C SER A 37 -0.15 22.98 -4.07
N VAL A 38 0.03 24.27 -3.82
CA VAL A 38 0.56 24.79 -2.54
C VAL A 38 -0.41 24.50 -1.40
N PHE A 39 -1.69 24.82 -1.60
CA PHE A 39 -2.74 24.54 -0.62
C PHE A 39 -2.85 23.04 -0.31
N SER A 40 -2.72 22.19 -1.33
CA SER A 40 -2.78 20.74 -1.18
C SER A 40 -1.59 20.17 -0.39
N ASP A 41 -0.39 20.74 -0.56
CA ASP A 41 0.80 20.36 0.21
C ASP A 41 0.65 20.74 1.70
N LEU A 42 0.15 21.94 1.97
CA LEU A 42 -0.16 22.36 3.34
C LEU A 42 -1.18 21.41 3.98
N CYS A 43 -2.26 21.09 3.27
CA CYS A 43 -3.26 20.10 3.70
C CYS A 43 -2.61 18.74 4.00
N ARG A 44 -1.70 18.26 3.15
CA ARG A 44 -0.97 17.00 3.33
C ARG A 44 -0.18 16.99 4.64
N ARG A 45 0.54 18.07 4.92
CA ARG A 45 1.42 18.20 6.09
C ARG A 45 0.67 18.32 7.40
N VAL A 46 -0.52 18.93 7.40
CA VAL A 46 -1.38 19.01 8.58
C VAL A 46 -2.41 17.87 8.68
N GLY A 47 -2.34 16.86 7.82
CA GLY A 47 -3.22 15.68 7.85
C GLY A 47 -4.66 15.92 7.38
N LEU A 48 -4.90 16.93 6.53
CA LEU A 48 -6.19 17.23 5.89
C LEU A 48 -6.25 16.70 4.46
N VAL A 49 -5.85 15.44 4.28
CA VAL A 49 -5.61 14.82 2.97
C VAL A 49 -6.81 14.95 2.02
N ASN A 50 -8.03 14.65 2.50
CA ASN A 50 -9.23 14.74 1.67
C ASN A 50 -9.50 16.17 1.20
N LYS A 51 -9.22 17.18 2.03
CA LYS A 51 -9.40 18.59 1.66
C LYS A 51 -8.41 19.02 0.57
N GLY A 52 -7.16 18.56 0.67
CA GLY A 52 -6.16 18.74 -0.38
C GLY A 52 -6.58 18.10 -1.70
N LEU A 53 -7.07 16.85 -1.67
CA LEU A 53 -7.55 16.15 -2.87
C LEU A 53 -8.74 16.89 -3.50
N LYS A 54 -9.69 17.38 -2.70
CA LYS A 54 -10.83 18.14 -3.21
C LYS A 54 -10.44 19.49 -3.80
N ALA A 55 -9.41 20.15 -3.28
CA ALA A 55 -8.89 21.39 -3.86
C ALA A 55 -8.24 21.17 -5.24
N LEU A 56 -7.60 20.02 -5.44
CA LEU A 56 -7.00 19.66 -6.74
C LEU A 56 -8.03 19.19 -7.76
N ARG A 57 -9.15 18.60 -7.31
CA ARG A 57 -10.13 17.94 -8.18
C ARG A 57 -10.59 18.79 -9.37
N PRO A 58 -11.03 20.05 -9.23
CA PRO A 58 -11.51 20.85 -10.36
C PRO A 58 -10.47 21.04 -11.47
N HIS A 59 -9.18 20.93 -11.11
CA HIS A 59 -8.05 21.16 -11.99
C HIS A 59 -7.45 19.87 -12.58
N LEU A 60 -7.89 18.70 -12.09
CA LEU A 60 -7.40 17.38 -12.50
C LEU A 60 -8.49 16.47 -13.08
N PHE A 61 -9.77 16.77 -12.85
CA PHE A 61 -10.88 15.94 -13.30
C PHE A 61 -11.82 16.74 -14.20
N LEU A 62 -11.71 16.52 -15.51
CA LEU A 62 -12.64 17.00 -16.51
C LEU A 62 -13.91 16.13 -16.51
N ARG A 63 -14.94 16.55 -17.26
CA ARG A 63 -16.15 15.73 -17.48
C ARG A 63 -15.82 14.35 -18.07
N SER A 64 -14.73 14.25 -18.83
CA SER A 64 -14.24 13.01 -19.47
C SER A 64 -13.47 12.08 -18.52
N GLY A 65 -13.04 12.54 -17.35
CA GLY A 65 -12.22 11.77 -16.41
C GLY A 65 -11.00 12.54 -15.92
N PHE A 66 -9.99 11.81 -15.45
CA PHE A 66 -8.72 12.38 -15.03
C PHE A 66 -7.98 12.98 -16.22
N ASP A 67 -7.56 14.23 -16.09
CA ASP A 67 -6.80 14.95 -17.10
C ASP A 67 -5.31 14.60 -16.98
N GLN A 68 -4.86 13.69 -17.83
CA GLN A 68 -3.44 13.32 -17.89
C GLN A 68 -2.55 14.46 -18.41
N ASN A 69 -3.13 15.48 -19.03
CA ASN A 69 -2.42 16.66 -19.57
C ASN A 69 -2.40 17.84 -18.60
N ALA A 70 -2.98 17.69 -17.40
CA ALA A 70 -2.86 18.70 -16.37
C ALA A 70 -1.38 18.95 -16.02
N SER A 71 -1.06 20.13 -15.47
CA SER A 71 0.33 20.45 -15.13
C SER A 71 0.95 19.39 -14.21
N LEU A 72 2.21 19.06 -14.48
CA LEU A 72 2.98 18.08 -13.73
C LEU A 72 2.95 18.36 -12.22
N LYS A 73 3.02 19.64 -11.83
CA LYS A 73 2.96 20.08 -10.43
C LYS A 73 1.66 19.65 -9.74
N LEU A 74 0.50 19.77 -10.38
CA LEU A 74 -0.78 19.33 -9.80
C LEU A 74 -0.85 17.80 -9.70
N ILE A 75 -0.36 17.09 -10.72
CA ILE A 75 -0.32 15.61 -10.73
C ILE A 75 0.57 15.11 -9.60
N ILE A 76 1.76 15.67 -9.40
CA ILE A 76 2.65 15.30 -8.28
C ILE A 76 1.96 15.57 -6.94
N SER A 77 1.36 16.75 -6.75
CA SER A 77 0.65 17.06 -5.50
C SER A 77 -0.50 16.09 -5.22
N TYR A 78 -1.23 15.68 -6.25
CA TYR A 78 -2.23 14.63 -6.15
C TYR A 78 -1.62 13.30 -5.72
N CYS A 79 -0.54 12.86 -6.36
CA CYS A 79 0.17 11.63 -6.02
C CYS A 79 0.71 11.64 -4.58
N GLN A 80 1.25 12.77 -4.09
CA GLN A 80 1.72 12.89 -2.71
C GLN A 80 0.58 12.75 -1.68
N LEU A 81 -0.63 13.20 -2.03
CA LEU A 81 -1.82 12.97 -1.21
C LEU A 81 -2.32 11.52 -1.30
N LEU A 82 -2.23 10.88 -2.49
CA LEU A 82 -2.56 9.46 -2.67
C LEU A 82 -1.70 8.55 -1.79
N LEU A 83 -0.40 8.85 -1.64
CA LEU A 83 0.48 8.13 -0.71
C LEU A 83 -0.06 8.15 0.72
N LYS A 84 -0.67 9.26 1.16
CA LYS A 84 -1.23 9.39 2.52
C LYS A 84 -2.51 8.59 2.75
N ILE A 85 -3.18 8.14 1.69
CA ILE A 85 -4.34 7.23 1.75
C ILE A 85 -3.99 5.81 1.26
N GLY A 86 -2.69 5.48 1.18
CA GLY A 86 -2.20 4.14 0.85
C GLY A 86 -2.37 3.74 -0.61
N ALA A 87 -2.70 4.68 -1.51
CA ALA A 87 -2.90 4.43 -2.94
C ALA A 87 -1.58 4.45 -3.74
N SER A 88 -0.53 3.79 -3.21
CA SER A 88 0.83 3.82 -3.75
C SER A 88 0.95 3.18 -5.15
N ASN A 89 0.20 2.11 -5.44
CA ASN A 89 0.17 1.53 -6.79
C ASN A 89 -0.32 2.55 -7.83
N LEU A 90 -1.39 3.29 -7.52
CA LEU A 90 -1.90 4.32 -8.41
C LEU A 90 -0.89 5.46 -8.61
N VAL A 91 -0.08 5.78 -7.59
CA VAL A 91 0.99 6.78 -7.70
C VAL A 91 2.05 6.34 -8.72
N ILE A 92 2.51 5.09 -8.63
CA ILE A 92 3.51 4.52 -9.55
C ILE A 92 2.96 4.55 -10.98
N GLU A 93 1.75 4.03 -11.19
CA GLU A 93 1.10 4.03 -12.51
C GLU A 93 0.88 5.44 -13.07
N THR A 94 0.59 6.43 -12.21
CA THR A 94 0.36 7.82 -12.65
C THR A 94 1.65 8.53 -13.06
N LEU A 95 2.78 8.21 -12.42
CA LEU A 95 4.04 8.94 -12.58
C LEU A 95 5.07 8.23 -13.48
N LYS A 96 4.92 6.93 -13.76
CA LYS A 96 5.92 6.14 -14.52
C LYS A 96 6.26 6.71 -15.91
N ASP A 97 5.28 7.34 -16.57
CA ASP A 97 5.43 7.91 -17.92
C ASP A 97 5.51 9.45 -17.91
N LYS A 98 5.69 10.06 -16.73
CA LYS A 98 5.77 11.52 -16.60
C LYS A 98 7.20 12.01 -16.76
N PRO A 99 7.39 13.30 -17.15
CA PRO A 99 8.71 13.88 -17.23
C PRO A 99 9.47 13.70 -15.93
N ASP A 100 10.76 13.41 -16.10
CA ASP A 100 11.71 13.29 -15.02
C ASP A 100 11.94 14.66 -14.39
N ASP A 101 11.42 14.82 -13.17
CA ASP A 101 11.55 16.01 -12.34
C ASP A 101 11.93 15.61 -10.92
N LYS A 102 12.55 16.54 -10.17
CA LYS A 102 12.98 16.37 -8.78
C LYS A 102 11.86 15.74 -7.93
N LEU A 103 10.66 16.31 -7.99
CA LEU A 103 9.55 15.86 -7.15
C LEU A 103 8.86 14.61 -7.71
N THR A 104 8.84 14.40 -9.03
CA THR A 104 8.37 13.14 -9.64
C THR A 104 9.20 11.97 -9.11
N THR A 105 10.53 12.08 -9.22
CA THR A 105 11.47 11.03 -8.82
C THR A 105 11.42 10.74 -7.32
N LEU A 106 11.35 11.78 -6.48
CA LEU A 106 11.18 11.59 -5.03
C LEU A 106 9.85 10.92 -4.67
N THR A 107 8.76 11.33 -5.33
CA THR A 107 7.42 10.77 -5.07
C THR A 107 7.34 9.30 -5.50
N LEU A 108 7.95 8.95 -6.64
CA LEU A 108 8.11 7.56 -7.09
C LEU A 108 8.93 6.74 -6.08
N ALA A 109 10.05 7.26 -5.59
CA ALA A 109 10.87 6.56 -4.60
C ALA A 109 10.05 6.18 -3.35
N TYR A 110 9.28 7.12 -2.80
CA TYR A 110 8.40 6.85 -1.65
C TYR A 110 7.26 5.89 -1.97
N ALA A 111 6.68 5.96 -3.17
CA ALA A 111 5.65 5.03 -3.60
C ALA A 111 6.18 3.60 -3.68
N CYS A 112 7.36 3.43 -4.27
CA CYS A 112 8.06 2.16 -4.37
C CYS A 112 8.40 1.60 -2.97
N MET A 113 8.95 2.41 -2.05
CA MET A 113 9.20 1.97 -0.68
C MET A 113 7.91 1.51 0.03
N THR A 114 6.81 2.27 -0.12
CA THR A 114 5.50 1.94 0.50
C THR A 114 4.91 0.63 -0.03
N ASN A 115 5.29 0.25 -1.25
CA ASN A 115 4.90 -0.99 -1.92
C ASN A 115 5.95 -2.10 -1.82
N TRP A 116 7.01 -1.90 -1.03
CA TRP A 116 8.14 -2.84 -0.93
C TRP A 116 8.77 -3.18 -2.28
N GLN A 117 8.84 -2.20 -3.19
CA GLN A 117 9.63 -2.27 -4.42
C GLN A 117 10.98 -1.57 -4.19
N MET A 118 11.80 -2.17 -3.34
CA MET A 118 13.03 -1.59 -2.80
C MET A 118 14.12 -1.44 -3.86
N ASP A 119 14.20 -2.33 -4.85
CA ASP A 119 15.10 -2.14 -6.00
C ASP A 119 14.75 -0.86 -6.78
N GLN A 120 13.48 -0.64 -7.08
CA GLN A 120 13.02 0.56 -7.78
C GLN A 120 13.14 1.82 -6.92
N ALA A 121 12.91 1.70 -5.60
CA ALA A 121 13.15 2.79 -4.66
C ALA A 121 14.62 3.20 -4.65
N LYS A 122 15.56 2.23 -4.63
CA LYS A 122 17.00 2.48 -4.70
C LYS A 122 17.38 3.24 -5.96
N ILE A 123 16.93 2.78 -7.13
CA ILE A 123 17.19 3.45 -8.41
C ILE A 123 16.70 4.90 -8.35
N SER A 124 15.48 5.11 -7.85
CA SER A 124 14.87 6.43 -7.75
C SER A 124 15.62 7.36 -6.78
N PHE A 125 16.05 6.88 -5.61
CA PHE A 125 16.83 7.69 -4.67
C PHE A 125 18.24 8.02 -5.17
N VAL A 126 18.93 7.06 -5.80
CA VAL A 126 20.25 7.30 -6.39
C VAL A 126 20.16 8.39 -7.45
N LYS A 127 19.14 8.28 -8.34
CA LYS A 127 18.85 9.31 -9.33
C LYS A 127 18.54 10.65 -8.68
N TYR A 128 17.68 10.66 -7.66
CA TYR A 128 17.30 11.88 -6.94
C TYR A 128 18.52 12.63 -6.38
N ILE A 129 19.44 11.90 -5.75
CA ILE A 129 20.64 12.45 -5.11
C ILE A 129 21.67 12.93 -6.13
N ASN A 130 21.82 12.23 -7.26
CA ASN A 130 22.90 12.51 -8.21
C ASN A 130 22.51 13.47 -9.33
N THR A 131 21.22 13.63 -9.63
CA THR A 131 20.75 14.41 -10.78
C THR A 131 20.29 15.81 -10.42
N TYR A 132 19.74 16.01 -9.21
CA TYR A 132 19.10 17.27 -8.85
C TYR A 132 19.94 18.10 -7.89
N ASP A 133 19.81 19.42 -7.97
CA ASP A 133 20.35 20.33 -6.97
C ASP A 133 19.49 20.24 -5.70
N LEU A 134 20.11 19.73 -4.64
CA LEU A 134 19.48 19.44 -3.36
C LEU A 134 20.14 20.24 -2.26
N THR A 135 19.31 20.79 -1.37
CA THR A 135 19.82 21.31 -0.09
C THR A 135 20.51 20.22 0.72
N GLU A 136 21.38 20.59 1.67
CA GLU A 136 22.03 19.62 2.57
C GLU A 136 20.99 18.77 3.32
N TYR A 137 19.89 19.39 3.75
CA TYR A 137 18.79 18.70 4.43
C TYR A 137 18.10 17.68 3.51
N GLU A 138 17.74 18.06 2.28
CA GLU A 138 17.12 17.16 1.31
C GLU A 138 18.05 15.99 0.95
N THR A 139 19.34 16.26 0.75
CA THR A 139 20.37 15.26 0.48
C THR A 139 20.48 14.27 1.63
N THR A 140 20.58 14.76 2.86
CA THR A 140 20.67 13.94 4.07
C THR A 140 19.43 13.07 4.27
N LEU A 141 18.23 13.62 4.08
CA LEU A 141 16.99 12.86 4.18
C LEU A 141 16.87 11.79 3.08
N ALA A 142 17.27 12.10 1.84
CA ALA A 142 17.25 11.14 0.74
C ALA A 142 18.26 10.01 0.98
N LYS A 143 19.48 10.34 1.42
CA LYS A 143 20.51 9.35 1.80
C LYS A 143 20.04 8.46 2.95
N LEU A 144 19.35 9.01 3.96
CA LEU A 144 18.77 8.20 5.05
C LEU A 144 17.79 7.14 4.51
N ASN A 145 16.89 7.52 3.62
CA ASN A 145 15.93 6.59 3.02
C ASN A 145 16.61 5.57 2.09
N LEU A 146 17.64 6.00 1.35
CA LEU A 146 18.48 5.12 0.56
C LEU A 146 19.23 4.10 1.44
N SER A 147 19.78 4.50 2.59
CA SER A 147 20.38 3.58 3.56
C SER A 147 19.41 2.51 4.02
N GLY A 148 18.16 2.88 4.34
CA GLY A 148 17.11 1.91 4.69
C GLY A 148 16.85 0.91 3.56
N THR A 149 16.85 1.39 2.31
CA THR A 149 16.70 0.57 1.11
C THR A 149 17.90 -0.37 0.90
N LEU A 150 19.13 0.13 1.04
CA LEU A 150 20.36 -0.64 0.95
C LEU A 150 20.41 -1.76 2.01
N ARG A 151 20.04 -1.47 3.25
CA ARG A 151 19.93 -2.49 4.31
C ARG A 151 18.92 -3.57 3.92
N PHE A 152 17.74 -3.17 3.46
CA PHE A 152 16.72 -4.12 3.01
C PHE A 152 17.25 -5.03 1.90
N LEU A 153 18.00 -4.48 0.96
CA LEU A 153 18.64 -5.21 -0.15
C LEU A 153 19.90 -5.97 0.26
N GLY A 154 20.29 -5.97 1.55
CA GLY A 154 21.46 -6.70 2.04
C GLY A 154 22.81 -6.05 1.71
N GLU A 155 22.82 -4.81 1.23
CA GLU A 155 24.03 -4.02 0.96
C GLU A 155 24.53 -3.33 2.24
N ILE A 156 24.80 -4.14 3.27
CA ILE A 156 25.07 -3.73 4.65
C ILE A 156 26.25 -2.75 4.73
N ASN A 157 27.37 -3.03 4.05
CA ASN A 157 28.56 -2.18 4.10
C ASN A 157 28.30 -0.78 3.51
N LYS A 158 27.54 -0.70 2.41
CA LYS A 158 27.18 0.59 1.79
C LYS A 158 26.22 1.37 2.67
N CYS A 159 25.26 0.68 3.29
CA CYS A 159 24.34 1.27 4.26
C CYS A 159 25.11 1.92 5.41
N GLN A 160 26.03 1.19 6.03
CA GLN A 160 26.81 1.66 7.18
C GLN A 160 27.70 2.86 6.81
N ALA A 161 28.43 2.79 5.69
CA ALA A 161 29.26 3.89 5.21
C ALA A 161 28.44 5.17 4.97
N MET A 162 27.25 5.02 4.37
CA MET A 162 26.33 6.12 4.14
C MET A 162 25.79 6.70 5.45
N LEU A 163 25.37 5.85 6.41
CA LEU A 163 24.89 6.29 7.71
C LEU A 163 25.94 7.07 8.50
N ASN A 164 27.20 6.62 8.51
CA ASN A 164 28.29 7.34 9.17
C ASN A 164 28.44 8.77 8.62
N SER A 165 28.37 8.95 7.30
CA SER A 165 28.44 10.28 6.69
C SER A 165 27.24 11.18 7.07
N ILE A 166 26.04 10.60 7.16
CA ILE A 166 24.81 11.34 7.51
C ILE A 166 24.82 11.76 8.98
N ILE A 167 25.29 10.90 9.88
CA ILE A 167 25.32 11.15 11.32
C ILE A 167 26.12 12.42 11.64
N GLU A 168 27.28 12.60 11.02
CA GLU A 168 28.13 13.78 11.23
C GLU A 168 27.44 15.07 10.76
N SER A 169 26.78 15.05 9.59
CA SER A 169 25.96 16.18 9.11
C SER A 169 24.78 16.47 10.05
N CYS A 170 24.10 15.45 10.56
CA CYS A 170 22.96 15.63 11.47
C CYS A 170 23.37 16.23 12.81
N LYS A 171 24.51 15.80 13.37
CA LYS A 171 25.09 16.39 14.60
C LYS A 171 25.43 17.87 14.37
N LYS A 172 26.15 18.18 13.29
CA LYS A 172 26.54 19.55 12.94
C LYS A 172 25.33 20.49 12.81
N ASN A 173 24.23 20.00 12.24
CA ASN A 173 23.04 20.81 11.96
C ASN A 173 21.91 20.66 13.01
N ASN A 174 22.14 19.94 14.11
CA ASN A 174 21.15 19.67 15.15
C ASN A 174 19.84 19.03 14.66
N TRP A 175 19.91 18.13 13.66
CA TRP A 175 18.73 17.42 13.13
C TRP A 175 18.42 16.16 13.94
N SER A 176 18.00 16.33 15.20
CA SER A 176 17.80 15.25 16.18
C SER A 176 16.91 14.10 15.69
N LEU A 177 15.81 14.41 14.99
CA LEU A 177 14.91 13.37 14.44
C LEU A 177 15.59 12.50 13.37
N ILE A 178 16.35 13.13 12.45
CA ILE A 178 17.10 12.40 11.42
C ILE A 178 18.22 11.59 12.08
N LEU A 179 18.91 12.17 13.06
CA LEU A 179 19.95 11.50 13.82
C LEU A 179 19.43 10.26 14.58
N GLY A 180 18.27 10.38 15.24
CA GLY A 180 17.61 9.25 15.91
C GLY A 180 17.28 8.10 14.96
N ASN A 181 16.76 8.41 13.76
CA ASN A 181 16.50 7.42 12.71
C ASN A 181 17.80 6.82 12.13
N CYS A 182 18.90 7.60 12.06
CA CYS A 182 20.20 7.06 11.67
C CYS A 182 20.70 6.03 12.68
N PHE A 183 20.59 6.31 13.98
CA PHE A 183 20.96 5.37 15.03
C PHE A 183 20.07 4.14 15.04
N GLU A 184 18.76 4.28 14.79
CA GLU A 184 17.88 3.12 14.60
C GLU A 184 18.39 2.22 13.47
N LEU A 185 18.66 2.78 12.29
CA LEU A 185 19.17 2.02 11.14
C LEU A 185 20.56 1.43 11.38
N MET A 186 21.43 2.10 12.13
CA MET A 186 22.72 1.53 12.55
C MET A 186 22.50 0.32 13.46
N GLY A 187 21.64 0.44 14.48
CA GLY A 187 21.29 -0.68 15.36
C GLY A 187 20.77 -1.90 14.56
N LEU A 188 19.92 -1.63 13.57
CA LEU A 188 19.40 -2.64 12.64
C LEU A 188 20.46 -3.28 11.75
N THR A 189 21.43 -2.49 11.29
CA THR A 189 22.54 -2.96 10.45
C THR A 189 23.44 -3.91 11.24
N TYR A 190 23.79 -3.56 12.48
CA TYR A 190 24.55 -4.44 13.38
C TYR A 190 23.75 -5.66 13.84
N PHE A 191 22.43 -5.54 13.99
CA PHE A 191 21.55 -6.68 14.25
C PHE A 191 21.65 -7.73 13.13
N ASP A 192 21.61 -7.28 11.87
CA ASP A 192 21.72 -8.16 10.69
C ASP A 192 23.12 -8.80 10.61
N GLN A 193 24.17 -8.11 11.07
CA GLN A 193 25.55 -8.64 11.18
C GLN A 193 25.80 -9.53 12.40
N ASN A 194 24.80 -9.72 13.28
CA ASN A 194 24.92 -10.45 14.54
C ASN A 194 25.84 -9.80 15.61
N ASP A 195 26.17 -8.51 15.47
CA ASP A 195 26.84 -7.75 16.54
C ASP A 195 25.80 -7.17 17.50
N LEU A 196 25.35 -8.02 18.42
CA LEU A 196 24.23 -7.71 19.33
C LEU A 196 24.58 -6.62 20.36
N LYS A 197 25.87 -6.43 20.65
CA LYS A 197 26.32 -5.41 21.62
C LYS A 197 26.24 -4.04 20.99
N THR A 198 26.82 -3.88 19.79
CA THR A 198 26.80 -2.61 19.06
C THR A 198 25.38 -2.26 18.62
N ALA A 199 24.57 -3.26 18.22
CA ALA A 199 23.16 -3.05 17.92
C ALA A 199 22.40 -2.41 19.10
N MET A 200 22.56 -2.96 20.32
CA MET A 200 21.91 -2.43 21.53
C MET A 200 22.34 -0.97 21.80
N TYR A 201 23.64 -0.68 21.71
CA TYR A 201 24.17 0.67 21.91
C TYR A 201 23.47 1.71 21.01
N TYR A 202 23.34 1.41 19.71
CA TYR A 202 22.68 2.32 18.78
C TYR A 202 21.16 2.42 18.99
N PHE A 203 20.49 1.35 19.42
CA PHE A 203 19.09 1.44 19.81
C PHE A 203 18.88 2.33 21.04
N ASP A 204 19.77 2.27 22.03
CA ASP A 204 19.71 3.16 23.20
C ASP A 204 19.93 4.63 22.80
N LEU A 205 20.90 4.91 21.92
CA LEU A 205 21.09 6.25 21.37
C LEU A 205 19.85 6.75 20.61
N SER A 206 19.23 5.89 19.80
CA SER A 206 18.02 6.21 19.06
C SER A 206 16.85 6.55 20.01
N LEU A 207 16.62 5.71 21.03
CA LEU A 207 15.55 5.92 22.00
C LEU A 207 15.70 7.25 22.76
N ASN A 208 16.91 7.57 23.21
CA ASN A 208 17.20 8.82 23.92
C ASN A 208 16.90 10.08 23.09
N LEU A 209 17.07 10.01 21.76
CA LEU A 209 16.76 11.13 20.86
C LEU A 209 15.27 11.18 20.48
N LEU A 210 14.61 10.02 20.38
CA LEU A 210 13.24 9.91 19.87
C LEU A 210 12.17 9.94 20.95
N GLU A 211 12.53 9.80 22.23
CA GLU A 211 11.62 9.71 23.37
C GLU A 211 10.51 10.79 23.37
N LYS A 212 10.86 12.02 22.97
CA LYS A 212 9.96 13.18 22.98
C LYS A 212 9.09 13.34 21.72
N THR A 213 9.24 12.49 20.71
CA THR A 213 8.69 12.76 19.36
C THR A 213 7.36 12.06 19.08
N ASN A 214 7.26 10.74 19.32
CA ASN A 214 6.06 9.94 19.04
C ASN A 214 6.19 8.53 19.64
N ASP A 215 5.12 8.02 20.27
CA ASP A 215 5.03 6.64 20.76
C ASP A 215 5.38 5.58 19.71
N ARG A 216 5.15 5.87 18.42
CA ARG A 216 5.47 4.95 17.33
C ARG A 216 6.96 4.72 17.17
N TYR A 217 7.79 5.76 17.27
CA TYR A 217 9.24 5.61 17.16
C TYR A 217 9.79 4.76 18.30
N ASN A 218 9.32 5.02 19.52
CA ASN A 218 9.71 4.24 20.70
C ASN A 218 9.30 2.77 20.56
N LEU A 219 8.08 2.49 20.08
CA LEU A 219 7.62 1.13 19.83
C LEU A 219 8.54 0.37 18.87
N TYR A 220 8.96 1.00 17.76
CA TYR A 220 9.86 0.36 16.79
C TYR A 220 11.19 -0.04 17.45
N VAL A 221 11.81 0.87 18.19
CA VAL A 221 13.08 0.59 18.89
C VAL A 221 12.90 -0.48 19.97
N GLU A 222 11.81 -0.42 20.76
CA GLU A 222 11.46 -1.42 21.77
C GLU A 222 11.36 -2.84 21.18
N VAL A 223 10.69 -2.98 20.01
CA VAL A 223 10.57 -4.26 19.30
C VAL A 223 11.94 -4.85 18.99
N TRP A 224 12.85 -4.05 18.45
CA TRP A 224 14.18 -4.54 18.10
C TRP A 224 15.06 -4.86 19.31
N LYS A 225 14.94 -4.09 20.40
CA LYS A 225 15.60 -4.42 21.67
C LYS A 225 15.10 -5.76 22.24
N MET A 226 13.80 -6.04 22.14
CA MET A 226 13.25 -7.34 22.55
C MET A 226 13.71 -8.48 21.64
N LEU A 227 13.74 -8.27 20.32
CA LEU A 227 14.26 -9.25 19.37
C LEU A 227 15.77 -9.53 19.57
N LEU A 228 16.56 -8.52 19.94
CA LEU A 228 17.96 -8.72 20.37
C LEU A 228 18.04 -9.62 21.61
N GLY A 229 17.18 -9.38 22.60
CA GLY A 229 17.08 -10.24 23.79
C GLY A 229 16.73 -11.68 23.41
N LEU A 230 15.74 -11.86 22.54
CA LEU A 230 15.33 -13.18 22.07
C LEU A 230 16.47 -13.87 21.30
N LYS A 231 17.21 -13.14 20.46
CA LYS A 231 18.36 -13.69 19.74
C LYS A 231 19.48 -14.17 20.67
N LYS A 232 19.67 -13.51 21.83
CA LYS A 232 20.61 -13.94 22.88
C LYS A 232 20.09 -15.16 23.66
N SER A 233 18.78 -15.32 23.78
CA SER A 233 18.15 -16.38 24.56
C SER A 233 16.89 -16.89 23.86
N PRO A 234 17.02 -17.70 22.79
CA PRO A 234 15.90 -18.09 21.93
C PRO A 234 14.77 -18.81 22.67
N GLU A 235 15.09 -19.57 23.71
CA GLU A 235 14.15 -20.33 24.53
C GLU A 235 13.50 -19.51 25.66
N SER A 236 13.77 -18.20 25.74
CA SER A 236 13.25 -17.37 26.83
C SER A 236 11.76 -17.12 26.70
N GLN A 237 10.96 -17.85 27.49
CA GLN A 237 9.51 -17.63 27.57
C GLN A 237 9.16 -16.21 28.05
N LYS A 238 9.96 -15.64 28.96
CA LYS A 238 9.76 -14.26 29.44
C LYS A 238 9.84 -13.25 28.29
N ILE A 239 10.87 -13.34 27.45
CA ILE A 239 11.05 -12.44 26.31
C ILE A 239 9.96 -12.68 25.27
N SER A 240 9.59 -13.93 25.03
CA SER A 240 8.47 -14.27 24.14
C SER A 240 7.16 -13.64 24.61
N ASN A 241 6.84 -13.70 25.90
CA ASN A 241 5.64 -13.06 26.45
C ASN A 241 5.69 -11.52 26.33
N GLN A 242 6.87 -10.91 26.49
CA GLN A 242 7.07 -9.47 26.28
C GLN A 242 6.87 -9.07 24.81
N LEU A 243 7.31 -9.89 23.86
CA LEU A 243 7.04 -9.68 22.43
C LEU A 243 5.54 -9.76 22.11
N GLU A 244 4.80 -10.70 22.72
CA GLU A 244 3.33 -10.75 22.55
C GLU A 244 2.63 -9.51 23.14
N ALA A 245 3.13 -8.98 24.26
CA ALA A 245 2.65 -7.72 24.80
C ALA A 245 2.93 -6.54 23.85
N LEU A 246 4.12 -6.47 23.24
CA LEU A 246 4.44 -5.47 22.21
C LEU A 246 3.62 -5.65 20.93
N LYS A 247 3.32 -6.89 20.52
CA LYS A 247 2.42 -7.18 19.40
C LYS A 247 1.01 -6.64 19.68
N THR A 248 0.50 -6.84 20.90
CA THR A 248 -0.79 -6.29 21.34
C THR A 248 -0.78 -4.75 21.36
N LYS A 249 0.29 -4.13 21.89
CA LYS A 249 0.50 -2.67 21.86
C LYS A 249 0.51 -2.15 20.42
N SER A 250 1.20 -2.84 19.51
CA SER A 250 1.29 -2.50 18.08
C SER A 250 -0.08 -2.55 17.40
N LEU A 251 -0.89 -3.58 17.67
CA LEU A 251 -2.26 -3.72 17.18
C LEU A 251 -3.14 -2.55 17.65
N ASN A 252 -3.03 -2.17 18.93
CA ASN A 252 -3.85 -1.10 19.52
C ASN A 252 -3.59 0.27 18.89
N ILE A 253 -2.35 0.58 18.53
CA ILE A 253 -1.98 1.84 17.87
C ILE A 253 -2.01 1.77 16.33
N GLU A 254 -2.53 0.66 15.79
CA GLU A 254 -2.67 0.38 14.36
C GLU A 254 -1.32 0.38 13.60
N GLU A 255 -0.24 -0.06 14.26
CA GLU A 255 1.07 -0.26 13.64
C GLU A 255 1.37 -1.75 13.39
N LEU A 256 0.79 -2.26 12.31
CA LEU A 256 0.87 -3.67 11.93
C LEU A 256 2.22 -4.08 11.32
N ASN A 257 3.05 -3.14 10.84
CA ASN A 257 4.39 -3.50 10.36
C ASN A 257 5.29 -3.98 11.49
N SER A 258 5.11 -3.45 12.72
CA SER A 258 5.79 -3.97 13.91
C SER A 258 5.36 -5.40 14.21
N VAL A 259 4.07 -5.72 14.05
CA VAL A 259 3.56 -7.09 14.19
C VAL A 259 4.21 -8.03 13.17
N ARG A 260 4.30 -7.61 11.90
CA ARG A 260 4.99 -8.37 10.84
C ARG A 260 6.46 -8.60 11.18
N THR A 261 7.12 -7.58 11.72
CA THR A 261 8.53 -7.64 12.09
C THR A 261 8.76 -8.61 13.25
N ILE A 262 7.92 -8.55 14.28
CA ILE A 262 7.96 -9.49 15.41
C ILE A 262 7.79 -10.92 14.89
N ASP A 263 6.74 -11.20 14.12
CA ASP A 263 6.46 -12.56 13.64
C ASP A 263 7.59 -13.11 12.75
N LEU A 264 8.13 -12.28 11.83
CA LEU A 264 9.24 -12.66 10.97
C LEU A 264 10.49 -13.01 11.79
N TYR A 265 10.96 -12.11 12.65
CA TYR A 265 12.23 -12.33 13.33
C TYR A 265 12.09 -13.33 14.49
N LYS A 266 10.95 -13.38 15.17
CA LYS A 266 10.66 -14.42 16.15
C LYS A 266 10.75 -15.79 15.49
N SER A 267 10.05 -16.00 14.36
CA SER A 267 10.07 -17.28 13.65
C SER A 267 11.46 -17.68 13.14
N ILE A 268 12.28 -16.73 12.70
CA ILE A 268 13.68 -17.00 12.33
C ILE A 268 14.50 -17.42 13.55
N ILE A 269 14.43 -16.65 14.64
CA ILE A 269 15.24 -16.87 15.85
C ILE A 269 14.88 -18.19 16.53
N THR A 270 13.58 -18.50 16.65
CA THR A 270 13.08 -19.71 17.31
C THR A 270 12.93 -20.90 16.36
N LYS A 271 13.25 -20.72 15.06
CA LYS A 271 13.07 -21.74 14.01
C LYS A 271 11.63 -22.26 13.90
N ASP A 272 10.66 -21.42 14.18
CA ASP A 272 9.23 -21.72 14.03
C ASP A 272 8.82 -21.60 12.55
N LEU A 273 8.87 -22.72 11.83
CA LEU A 273 8.56 -22.77 10.41
C LEU A 273 7.11 -22.42 10.09
N ASP A 274 6.17 -22.67 11.01
CA ASP A 274 4.76 -22.40 10.77
C ASP A 274 4.46 -20.91 10.88
N LEU A 275 5.02 -20.23 11.89
CA LEU A 275 4.96 -18.78 11.98
C LEU A 275 5.69 -18.09 10.82
N PHE A 276 6.78 -18.67 10.34
CA PHE A 276 7.49 -18.16 9.17
C PHE A 276 6.64 -18.28 7.89
N ARG A 277 6.03 -19.45 7.64
CA ARG A 277 5.07 -19.66 6.53
C ARG A 277 3.88 -18.71 6.62
N HIS A 278 3.35 -18.49 7.82
CA HIS A 278 2.28 -17.52 8.08
C HIS A 278 2.71 -16.12 7.65
N THR A 279 3.90 -15.69 8.08
CA THR A 279 4.42 -14.35 7.77
C THR A 279 4.62 -14.14 6.26
N LEU A 280 5.17 -15.14 5.56
CA LEU A 280 5.39 -15.08 4.11
C LEU A 280 4.08 -15.12 3.31
N SER A 281 3.13 -15.93 3.74
CA SER A 281 1.84 -16.07 3.05
C SER A 281 0.92 -14.86 3.32
N GLY A 282 1.14 -14.20 4.46
CA GLY A 282 0.40 -13.02 4.90
C GLY A 282 0.82 -11.70 4.31
N THR A 283 1.69 -11.70 3.29
CA THR A 283 2.22 -10.48 2.68
C THR A 283 2.21 -10.57 1.15
N PRO A 284 1.62 -9.58 0.44
CA PRO A 284 1.52 -9.63 -1.01
C PRO A 284 2.83 -9.22 -1.70
N TYR A 285 3.82 -8.71 -0.95
CA TYR A 285 5.01 -8.09 -1.54
C TYR A 285 6.13 -9.10 -1.81
N LEU A 286 6.49 -9.28 -3.07
CA LEU A 286 7.52 -10.23 -3.52
C LEU A 286 8.89 -9.95 -2.88
N GLU A 287 9.38 -8.72 -2.95
CA GLU A 287 10.72 -8.41 -2.45
C GLU A 287 10.82 -8.59 -0.93
N TYR A 288 9.73 -8.36 -0.19
CA TYR A 288 9.67 -8.69 1.23
C TYR A 288 9.87 -10.18 1.47
N ARG A 289 9.17 -11.04 0.71
CA ARG A 289 9.31 -12.50 0.82
C ARG A 289 10.72 -12.95 0.44
N ASN A 290 11.28 -12.42 -0.64
CA ASN A 290 12.65 -12.70 -1.07
C ASN A 290 13.66 -12.33 0.02
N ARG A 291 13.51 -11.16 0.65
CA ARG A 291 14.34 -10.76 1.77
C ARG A 291 14.19 -11.71 2.95
N ALA A 292 12.96 -12.01 3.36
CA ALA A 292 12.67 -12.92 4.48
C ALA A 292 13.31 -14.30 4.28
N MET A 293 13.16 -14.89 3.09
CA MET A 293 13.83 -16.14 2.71
C MET A 293 15.35 -16.02 2.85
N ARG A 294 15.95 -14.97 2.27
CA ARG A 294 17.40 -14.74 2.33
C ARG A 294 17.94 -14.60 3.74
N ILE A 295 17.26 -13.86 4.63
CA ILE A 295 17.76 -13.65 6.00
C ILE A 295 17.49 -14.85 6.93
N SER A 296 16.50 -15.69 6.60
CA SER A 296 16.16 -16.87 7.40
C SER A 296 17.10 -18.06 7.16
N ASN A 297 17.67 -18.16 5.95
CA ASN A 297 18.34 -19.35 5.44
C ASN A 297 17.47 -20.63 5.49
N PHE A 298 16.15 -20.51 5.65
CA PHE A 298 15.25 -21.66 5.62
C PHE A 298 15.09 -22.17 4.20
N LYS A 299 15.15 -23.49 4.05
CA LYS A 299 14.84 -24.20 2.81
C LYS A 299 13.39 -24.64 2.83
N ILE A 300 12.47 -23.70 2.61
CA ILE A 300 11.05 -24.00 2.51
C ILE A 300 10.51 -23.65 1.12
N SER A 301 9.63 -24.49 0.61
CA SER A 301 8.71 -24.14 -0.46
C SER A 301 7.42 -23.62 0.16
N LEU A 302 6.88 -22.52 -0.38
CA LEU A 302 5.52 -22.13 -0.07
C LEU A 302 4.58 -23.01 -0.88
N ASP A 303 3.58 -23.58 -0.21
CA ASP A 303 2.48 -24.24 -0.91
C ASP A 303 1.78 -23.23 -1.81
N LYS A 304 1.24 -23.69 -2.94
CA LYS A 304 0.45 -22.81 -3.83
C LYS A 304 -0.66 -22.11 -3.07
N PHE A 305 -1.24 -22.79 -2.08
CA PHE A 305 -2.34 -22.29 -1.28
C PHE A 305 -1.99 -22.26 0.19
N TYR A 306 -2.18 -21.11 0.84
CA TYR A 306 -2.10 -21.00 2.29
C TYR A 306 -3.50 -20.90 2.88
N ASN A 307 -3.79 -21.75 3.86
CA ASN A 307 -5.05 -21.78 4.59
C ASN A 307 -4.92 -20.90 5.84
N PHE A 308 -5.35 -19.64 5.73
CA PHE A 308 -5.32 -18.72 6.86
C PHE A 308 -6.58 -18.90 7.71
N ASN A 309 -6.37 -19.24 8.99
CA ASN A 309 -7.43 -19.36 9.98
C ASN A 309 -7.54 -18.07 10.79
N ILE A 310 -8.64 -17.34 10.62
CA ILE A 310 -8.85 -16.04 11.31
C ILE A 310 -8.91 -16.21 12.84
N ASP A 311 -9.33 -17.38 13.33
CA ASP A 311 -9.31 -17.73 14.76
C ASP A 311 -8.68 -19.12 14.98
N HIS A 312 -7.39 -19.11 15.33
CA HIS A 312 -6.63 -20.33 15.60
C HIS A 312 -7.17 -21.11 16.81
N SER A 313 -7.83 -20.45 17.77
CA SER A 313 -8.29 -21.11 18.99
C SER A 313 -9.47 -22.07 18.74
N LEU A 314 -10.25 -21.81 17.68
CA LEU A 314 -11.45 -22.57 17.32
C LEU A 314 -11.18 -23.71 16.32
N TYR A 315 -10.09 -23.65 15.55
CA TYR A 315 -9.78 -24.62 14.49
C TYR A 315 -9.71 -26.06 15.01
N LYS A 316 -9.15 -26.28 16.21
CA LYS A 316 -9.02 -27.64 16.79
C LYS A 316 -10.33 -28.23 17.32
N LYS A 317 -11.40 -27.44 17.46
CA LYS A 317 -12.62 -27.84 18.18
C LYS A 317 -13.85 -28.01 17.31
N THR A 318 -13.82 -27.53 16.07
CA THR A 318 -15.02 -27.41 15.23
C THR A 318 -14.91 -28.31 14.01
N LYS A 319 -15.95 -29.11 13.72
CA LYS A 319 -16.04 -29.89 12.48
C LYS A 319 -16.53 -29.05 11.30
N ASP A 320 -17.11 -27.89 11.60
CA ASP A 320 -17.75 -27.01 10.62
C ASP A 320 -16.80 -25.89 10.17
N ILE A 321 -15.99 -26.19 9.16
CA ILE A 321 -15.08 -25.21 8.55
C ILE A 321 -15.79 -24.53 7.37
N VAL A 322 -15.88 -23.20 7.44
CA VAL A 322 -16.31 -22.39 6.30
C VAL A 322 -15.07 -22.03 5.49
N LEU A 323 -15.02 -22.52 4.26
CA LEU A 323 -13.94 -22.25 3.33
C LEU A 323 -14.30 -21.06 2.43
N LEU A 324 -13.48 -20.01 2.51
CA LEU A 324 -13.52 -18.87 1.62
C LEU A 324 -12.32 -18.94 0.68
N ASP A 325 -12.57 -19.34 -0.56
CA ASP A 325 -11.54 -19.36 -1.58
C ASP A 325 -11.47 -17.99 -2.27
N LEU A 326 -10.43 -17.22 -1.94
CA LEU A 326 -10.22 -15.90 -2.54
C LEU A 326 -9.67 -15.94 -3.95
N TYR A 327 -9.09 -17.05 -4.34
CA TYR A 327 -8.59 -17.21 -5.69
C TYR A 327 -9.78 -17.35 -6.63
N THR A 328 -10.72 -18.25 -6.31
CA THR A 328 -11.90 -18.51 -7.16
C THR A 328 -13.11 -17.61 -6.85
N GLY A 329 -13.13 -16.96 -5.69
CA GLY A 329 -14.29 -16.18 -5.23
C GLY A 329 -15.47 -17.08 -4.87
N LEU A 330 -15.19 -18.24 -4.27
CA LEU A 330 -16.20 -19.23 -3.88
C LEU A 330 -16.28 -19.35 -2.36
N LEU A 331 -17.51 -19.52 -1.87
CA LEU A 331 -17.84 -19.83 -0.49
C LEU A 331 -18.32 -21.29 -0.44
N LYS A 332 -17.68 -22.09 0.41
CA LYS A 332 -18.10 -23.47 0.69
C LYS A 332 -18.32 -23.61 2.19
N LYS A 333 -19.57 -23.86 2.59
CA LYS A 333 -19.92 -24.22 3.96
C LYS A 333 -20.11 -25.73 4.08
N PRO A 334 -20.03 -26.30 5.29
CA PRO A 334 -20.43 -27.68 5.53
C PRO A 334 -21.87 -27.90 5.07
N ASN A 335 -22.12 -28.97 4.32
CA ASN A 335 -23.45 -29.39 3.85
C ASN A 335 -24.19 -28.42 2.89
N ASP A 336 -23.59 -27.30 2.49
CA ASP A 336 -24.19 -26.37 1.52
C ASP A 336 -23.62 -26.53 0.10
N LYS A 337 -24.40 -26.08 -0.88
CA LYS A 337 -23.90 -25.87 -2.25
C LYS A 337 -22.85 -24.76 -2.27
N VAL A 338 -21.82 -24.93 -3.10
CA VAL A 338 -20.81 -23.90 -3.34
C VAL A 338 -21.47 -22.65 -3.92
N LYS A 339 -21.25 -21.49 -3.29
CA LYS A 339 -21.79 -20.20 -3.72
C LYS A 339 -20.69 -19.31 -4.27
N LYS A 340 -21.02 -18.53 -5.30
CA LYS A 340 -20.11 -17.52 -5.86
C LYS A 340 -20.27 -16.19 -5.15
N ILE A 341 -19.16 -15.60 -4.73
CA ILE A 341 -19.14 -14.27 -4.12
C ILE A 341 -19.33 -13.22 -5.24
N PRO A 342 -20.22 -12.23 -5.07
CA PRO A 342 -20.36 -11.15 -6.05
C PRO A 342 -19.02 -10.44 -6.30
N LYS A 343 -18.65 -10.23 -7.57
CA LYS A 343 -17.30 -9.75 -7.96
C LYS A 343 -16.78 -8.56 -7.14
N THR A 344 -17.58 -7.49 -6.98
CA THR A 344 -17.13 -6.30 -6.24
C THR A 344 -16.96 -6.56 -4.74
N ILE A 345 -17.78 -7.44 -4.16
CA ILE A 345 -17.66 -7.87 -2.76
C ILE A 345 -16.40 -8.72 -2.62
N HIS A 346 -16.16 -9.66 -3.55
CA HIS A 346 -14.97 -10.49 -3.59
C HIS A 346 -13.69 -9.66 -3.68
N LEU A 347 -13.63 -8.66 -4.57
CA LEU A 347 -12.47 -7.76 -4.68
C LEU A 347 -12.22 -6.97 -3.40
N LEU A 348 -13.27 -6.42 -2.78
CA LEU A 348 -13.11 -5.75 -1.48
C LEU A 348 -12.63 -6.74 -0.42
N PHE A 349 -13.24 -7.91 -0.34
CA PHE A 349 -12.87 -8.94 0.63
C PHE A 349 -11.40 -9.34 0.47
N LYS A 350 -10.96 -9.58 -0.76
CA LYS A 350 -9.56 -9.85 -1.12
C LYS A 350 -8.62 -8.74 -0.65
N SER A 351 -9.00 -7.45 -0.81
CA SER A 351 -8.18 -6.33 -0.34
C SER A 351 -8.00 -6.27 1.17
N LEU A 352 -8.94 -6.81 1.93
CA LEU A 352 -8.91 -6.78 3.40
C LEU A 352 -7.99 -7.84 4.01
N ILE A 353 -7.58 -8.83 3.23
CA ILE A 353 -6.90 -10.04 3.70
C ILE A 353 -5.69 -10.42 2.85
N CYS A 354 -5.41 -9.72 1.75
CA CYS A 354 -4.21 -9.94 0.96
C CYS A 354 -2.92 -9.62 1.74
N ASP A 355 -3.02 -8.81 2.80
CA ASP A 355 -1.93 -8.45 3.69
C ASP A 355 -2.41 -8.56 5.16
N PHE A 356 -2.02 -9.62 5.86
CA PHE A 356 -2.41 -9.87 7.25
C PHE A 356 -1.92 -8.79 8.21
N TYR A 357 -0.91 -8.04 7.76
CA TYR A 357 -0.21 -7.04 8.54
C TYR A 357 -0.47 -5.63 8.00
N ARG A 358 -1.59 -5.42 7.30
CA ARG A 358 -2.00 -4.09 6.88
C ARG A 358 -3.51 -3.99 6.73
N MET A 359 -4.11 -3.09 7.48
CA MET A 359 -5.49 -2.66 7.23
C MET A 359 -5.51 -1.70 6.04
N PRO A 360 -6.14 -2.06 4.91
CA PRO A 360 -6.17 -1.18 3.75
C PRO A 360 -6.87 0.12 4.10
N MET A 361 -6.24 1.22 3.72
CA MET A 361 -6.87 2.52 3.72
C MET A 361 -7.88 2.62 2.58
N ILE A 362 -8.82 3.56 2.66
CA ILE A 362 -9.84 3.76 1.59
C ILE A 362 -9.22 3.97 0.21
N GLY A 363 -8.09 4.68 0.11
CA GLY A 363 -7.38 4.85 -1.16
C GLY A 363 -6.84 3.54 -1.71
N GLN A 364 -6.19 2.75 -0.86
CA GLN A 364 -5.69 1.43 -1.22
C GLN A 364 -6.82 0.48 -1.66
N ALA A 365 -7.88 0.34 -0.82
CA ALA A 365 -9.02 -0.51 -1.14
C ALA A 365 -9.68 -0.10 -2.46
N PHE A 366 -9.80 1.20 -2.74
CA PHE A 366 -10.30 1.68 -4.03
C PHE A 366 -9.44 1.20 -5.20
N CYS A 367 -8.12 1.34 -5.11
CA CYS A 367 -7.20 0.93 -6.18
C CYS A 367 -7.28 -0.57 -6.48
N GLU A 368 -7.45 -1.39 -5.44
CA GLU A 368 -7.56 -2.84 -5.59
C GLU A 368 -8.92 -3.28 -6.15
N MET A 369 -10.00 -2.58 -5.79
CA MET A 369 -11.35 -2.88 -6.26
C MET A 369 -11.65 -2.37 -7.67
N PHE A 370 -10.99 -1.29 -8.08
CA PHE A 370 -11.28 -0.57 -9.32
C PHE A 370 -9.98 -0.29 -10.07
N PRO A 371 -9.30 -1.35 -10.55
CA PRO A 371 -8.02 -1.20 -11.26
C PRO A 371 -8.19 -0.30 -12.49
N GLY A 372 -7.19 0.55 -12.74
CA GLY A 372 -7.19 1.51 -13.84
C GLY A 372 -8.05 2.76 -13.62
N GLU A 373 -8.79 2.86 -12.52
CA GLU A 373 -9.52 4.08 -12.18
C GLU A 373 -8.70 5.03 -11.30
N TYR A 374 -8.77 6.33 -11.57
CA TYR A 374 -8.19 7.36 -10.70
C TYR A 374 -9.07 7.60 -9.48
N PHE A 375 -8.44 7.87 -8.34
CA PHE A 375 -9.13 8.15 -7.09
C PHE A 375 -9.74 9.56 -7.10
N ASN A 376 -11.07 9.64 -7.09
CA ASN A 376 -11.82 10.89 -7.00
C ASN A 376 -12.32 11.09 -5.55
N PRO A 377 -11.97 12.19 -4.87
CA PRO A 377 -12.26 12.37 -3.44
C PRO A 377 -13.76 12.46 -3.10
N ASP A 378 -14.64 12.71 -4.06
CA ASP A 378 -16.09 12.78 -3.82
C ASP A 378 -16.80 11.45 -4.10
N VAL A 379 -16.29 10.67 -5.06
CA VAL A 379 -16.97 9.46 -5.54
C VAL A 379 -16.31 8.17 -5.05
N SER A 380 -14.97 8.11 -5.06
CA SER A 380 -14.22 6.90 -4.74
C SER A 380 -14.45 6.41 -3.31
N PRO A 381 -14.37 7.26 -2.25
CA PRO A 381 -14.68 6.82 -0.89
C PRO A 381 -16.10 6.24 -0.75
N ARG A 382 -17.10 6.90 -1.36
CA ARG A 382 -18.49 6.45 -1.30
C ARG A 382 -18.66 5.06 -1.92
N ARG A 383 -18.01 4.79 -3.05
CA ARG A 383 -18.05 3.46 -3.69
C ARG A 383 -17.48 2.37 -2.79
N VAL A 384 -16.36 2.65 -2.12
CA VAL A 384 -15.77 1.73 -1.15
C VAL A 384 -16.72 1.52 0.04
N TYR A 385 -17.29 2.58 0.62
CA TYR A 385 -18.24 2.48 1.74
C TYR A 385 -19.50 1.68 1.39
N VAL A 386 -20.11 1.95 0.23
CA VAL A 386 -21.27 1.19 -0.24
C VAL A 386 -20.92 -0.29 -0.42
N THR A 387 -19.73 -0.58 -0.95
CA THR A 387 -19.31 -1.98 -1.11
C THR A 387 -19.00 -2.65 0.23
N ALA A 388 -18.43 -1.93 1.20
CA ALA A 388 -18.23 -2.42 2.55
C ALA A 388 -19.56 -2.69 3.28
N GLN A 389 -20.58 -1.87 3.07
CA GLN A 389 -21.93 -2.13 3.56
C GLN A 389 -22.53 -3.39 2.91
N ARG A 390 -22.40 -3.54 1.58
CA ARG A 390 -22.85 -4.75 0.87
C ARG A 390 -22.11 -6.00 1.34
N LEU A 391 -20.81 -5.90 1.59
CA LEU A 391 -20.01 -6.98 2.14
C LEU A 391 -20.52 -7.39 3.53
N ARG A 392 -20.82 -6.43 4.42
CA ARG A 392 -21.42 -6.73 5.73
C ARG A 392 -22.75 -7.47 5.59
N SER A 393 -23.67 -6.96 4.77
CA SER A 393 -24.96 -7.60 4.54
C SER A 393 -24.81 -9.01 3.96
N TRP A 394 -23.87 -9.19 3.02
CA TRP A 394 -23.58 -10.50 2.43
C TRP A 394 -22.99 -11.47 3.45
N LEU A 395 -22.01 -11.05 4.26
CA LEU A 395 -21.42 -11.89 5.32
C LEU A 395 -22.45 -12.29 6.39
N GLN A 396 -23.39 -11.42 6.69
CA GLN A 396 -24.50 -11.69 7.62
C GLN A 396 -25.51 -12.68 7.01
N GLN A 397 -25.94 -12.46 5.77
CA GLN A 397 -26.86 -13.36 5.05
C GLN A 397 -26.26 -14.75 4.87
N GLU A 398 -24.95 -14.81 4.62
CA GLU A 398 -24.20 -16.04 4.48
C GLU A 398 -23.63 -16.54 5.81
N GLU A 399 -24.02 -16.00 6.96
CA GLU A 399 -23.64 -16.50 8.30
C GLU A 399 -22.15 -16.86 8.44
N VAL A 400 -21.26 -16.09 7.80
CA VAL A 400 -19.83 -16.41 7.70
C VAL A 400 -19.14 -16.24 9.06
N GLY A 401 -19.75 -15.48 9.98
CA GLY A 401 -19.16 -15.16 11.28
C GLY A 401 -18.17 -14.00 11.25
N LEU A 402 -18.10 -13.24 10.14
CA LEU A 402 -17.28 -12.03 9.99
C LEU A 402 -18.13 -10.78 9.83
N THR A 403 -17.53 -9.64 10.18
CA THR A 403 -18.03 -8.32 9.80
C THR A 403 -16.90 -7.43 9.31
N CYS A 404 -17.22 -6.50 8.40
CA CYS A 404 -16.29 -5.47 7.96
C CYS A 404 -16.47 -4.20 8.79
N LYS A 405 -15.41 -3.74 9.46
CA LYS A 405 -15.39 -2.51 10.25
C LYS A 405 -14.62 -1.42 9.52
N LEU A 406 -15.11 -0.18 9.66
CA LEU A 406 -14.40 1.03 9.23
C LEU A 406 -14.00 1.81 10.49
N LYS A 407 -12.69 2.10 10.64
CA LYS A 407 -12.15 2.94 11.70
C LYS A 407 -11.02 3.79 11.12
N ASN A 408 -11.01 5.10 11.37
CA ASN A 408 -9.94 6.00 10.92
C ASN A 408 -9.61 5.91 9.41
N ASN A 409 -10.63 5.75 8.55
CA ASN A 409 -10.47 5.51 7.09
C ASN A 409 -9.68 4.23 6.74
N ARG A 410 -9.65 3.25 7.63
CA ARG A 410 -9.12 1.91 7.43
C ARG A 410 -10.24 0.91 7.54
N LEU A 411 -10.20 -0.09 6.66
CA LEU A 411 -11.13 -1.20 6.68
C LEU A 411 -10.45 -2.41 7.31
N SER A 412 -11.20 -3.18 8.09
CA SER A 412 -10.75 -4.44 8.66
C SER A 412 -11.87 -5.46 8.67
N LEU A 413 -11.52 -6.74 8.70
CA LEU A 413 -12.45 -7.82 9.04
C LEU A 413 -12.29 -8.17 10.51
N ILE A 414 -13.40 -8.41 11.18
CA ILE A 414 -13.45 -8.82 12.58
C ILE A 414 -14.32 -10.06 12.66
N SER A 415 -13.86 -11.07 13.41
CA SER A 415 -14.69 -12.22 13.75
C SER A 415 -15.72 -11.83 14.79
N ASN A 416 -16.99 -12.11 14.50
CA ASN A 416 -18.12 -11.90 15.41
C ASN A 416 -18.54 -13.18 16.12
N SER A 417 -18.00 -14.34 15.73
CA SER A 417 -18.51 -15.64 16.17
C SER A 417 -17.48 -16.40 17.02
N LYS A 418 -17.99 -17.16 17.99
CA LYS A 418 -17.23 -18.17 18.73
C LYS A 418 -17.18 -19.53 18.01
N ILE A 419 -17.77 -19.66 16.82
CA ILE A 419 -18.22 -20.96 16.29
C ILE A 419 -17.59 -21.31 14.94
N THR A 420 -17.37 -20.34 14.05
CA THR A 420 -16.98 -20.66 12.68
C THR A 420 -15.47 -20.51 12.48
N CYS A 421 -14.79 -21.62 12.20
CA CYS A 421 -13.43 -21.52 11.69
C CYS A 421 -13.48 -21.15 10.21
N ILE A 422 -12.79 -20.07 9.86
CA ILE A 422 -12.77 -19.55 8.50
C ILE A 422 -11.39 -19.79 7.95
N SER A 423 -11.34 -20.69 6.96
CA SER A 423 -10.12 -20.93 6.21
C SER A 423 -10.15 -20.08 4.94
N VAL A 424 -9.18 -19.19 4.82
CA VAL A 424 -9.01 -18.33 3.66
C VAL A 424 -7.89 -18.92 2.81
N CYS A 425 -8.21 -19.36 1.60
CA CYS A 425 -7.24 -19.90 0.66
C CYS A 425 -6.60 -18.78 -0.15
N ILE A 426 -5.29 -18.59 -0.01
CA ILE A 426 -4.52 -17.54 -0.67
C ILE A 426 -3.50 -18.17 -1.62
N ASP A 427 -3.50 -17.74 -2.87
CA ASP A 427 -2.45 -18.11 -3.82
C ASP A 427 -1.15 -17.39 -3.42
N THR A 428 -0.15 -18.15 -2.98
CA THR A 428 1.14 -17.60 -2.54
C THR A 428 1.93 -17.01 -3.71
N ASN A 429 1.62 -17.33 -4.96
CA ASN A 429 2.20 -16.68 -6.13
C ASN A 429 1.39 -15.45 -6.60
N TYR A 430 0.29 -15.12 -5.92
CA TYR A 430 -0.50 -13.96 -6.29
C TYR A 430 0.26 -12.67 -6.00
N PHE A 431 0.50 -11.89 -7.04
CA PHE A 431 0.97 -10.52 -6.94
C PHE A 431 -0.20 -9.58 -7.28
N PRO A 432 -0.52 -8.55 -6.48
CA PRO A 432 -1.65 -7.65 -6.74
C PRO A 432 -1.66 -7.02 -8.14
N ASN A 433 -0.48 -6.86 -8.75
CA ASN A 433 -0.32 -6.36 -10.12
C ASN A 433 -0.76 -7.37 -11.19
N MET A 434 -1.05 -8.63 -10.84
CA MET A 434 -1.60 -9.65 -11.73
C MET A 434 -3.13 -9.62 -11.87
N ALA A 435 -3.90 -8.90 -11.04
CA ALA A 435 -5.32 -8.70 -11.34
C ALA A 435 -5.51 -7.94 -12.68
N ILE A 436 -4.60 -7.00 -12.95
CA ILE A 436 -4.46 -6.36 -14.25
C ILE A 436 -4.10 -7.40 -15.31
N SER A 437 -3.29 -8.42 -15.00
CA SER A 437 -2.96 -9.47 -15.99
C SER A 437 -4.14 -10.36 -16.34
N GLU A 438 -5.01 -10.79 -15.42
CA GLU A 438 -6.17 -11.61 -15.80
C GLU A 438 -7.22 -10.82 -16.58
N GLU A 439 -7.53 -9.59 -16.17
CA GLU A 439 -8.42 -8.72 -16.94
C GLU A 439 -7.79 -8.31 -18.27
N ASN A 440 -6.48 -8.07 -18.31
CA ASN A 440 -5.76 -7.82 -19.57
C ASN A 440 -5.68 -9.06 -20.44
N ILE A 441 -5.50 -10.27 -19.89
CA ILE A 441 -5.52 -11.53 -20.64
C ILE A 441 -6.91 -11.74 -21.22
N LEU A 442 -7.97 -11.54 -20.43
CA LEU A 442 -9.34 -11.65 -20.92
C LEU A 442 -9.68 -10.55 -21.94
N TYR A 443 -9.19 -9.32 -21.72
CA TYR A 443 -9.28 -8.21 -22.65
C TYR A 443 -8.59 -8.53 -23.97
N GLN A 444 -7.32 -8.96 -23.93
CA GLN A 444 -6.53 -9.32 -25.11
C GLN A 444 -7.15 -10.52 -25.82
N LYS A 445 -7.62 -11.54 -25.09
CA LYS A 445 -8.35 -12.67 -25.65
C LYS A 445 -9.59 -12.21 -26.42
N ARG A 446 -10.40 -11.33 -25.81
CA ARG A 446 -11.62 -10.79 -26.44
C ARG A 446 -11.31 -9.86 -27.62
N LEU A 447 -10.28 -9.04 -27.52
CA LEU A 447 -9.82 -8.17 -28.59
C LEU A 447 -9.30 -8.99 -29.78
N ASN A 448 -8.54 -10.06 -29.52
CA ASN A 448 -8.08 -10.99 -30.54
C ASN A 448 -9.26 -11.72 -31.18
N GLN A 449 -10.26 -12.15 -30.41
CA GLN A 449 -11.52 -12.67 -30.96
C GLN A 449 -12.24 -11.62 -31.83
N MET A 450 -12.27 -10.34 -31.43
CA MET A 450 -12.81 -9.29 -32.31
C MET A 450 -12.04 -9.20 -33.63
N LYS A 451 -10.70 -9.27 -33.58
CA LYS A 451 -9.85 -9.25 -34.78
C LYS A 451 -10.11 -10.41 -35.74
N THR A 452 -10.60 -11.56 -35.27
CA THR A 452 -10.94 -12.70 -36.14
C THR A 452 -12.26 -12.52 -36.90
N TYR A 453 -13.13 -11.61 -36.48
CA TYR A 453 -14.35 -11.30 -37.22
C TYR A 453 -14.05 -10.28 -38.33
N ASN A 454 -14.50 -10.54 -39.56
CA ASN A 454 -14.36 -9.64 -40.70
C ASN A 454 -15.36 -8.46 -40.63
N VAL A 455 -15.27 -7.67 -39.56
CA VAL A 455 -16.15 -6.54 -39.26
C VAL A 455 -15.34 -5.25 -39.33
N GLN A 456 -15.73 -4.35 -40.24
CA GLN A 456 -15.04 -3.06 -40.41
C GLN A 456 -15.31 -2.08 -39.26
N LEU A 457 -16.54 -2.08 -38.72
CA LEU A 457 -16.98 -1.16 -37.68
C LEU A 457 -17.71 -1.90 -36.56
N TRP A 458 -17.19 -1.76 -35.35
CA TRP A 458 -17.75 -2.33 -34.14
C TRP A 458 -18.71 -1.36 -33.46
N THR A 459 -19.81 -1.90 -32.93
CA THR A 459 -20.67 -1.23 -31.96
C THR A 459 -20.73 -2.06 -30.69
N ALA A 460 -21.15 -1.46 -29.57
CA ALA A 460 -21.33 -2.23 -28.33
C ALA A 460 -22.29 -3.41 -28.50
N LYS A 461 -23.34 -3.25 -29.31
CA LYS A 461 -24.31 -4.30 -29.62
C LYS A 461 -23.66 -5.43 -30.41
N LEU A 462 -22.90 -5.09 -31.45
CA LEU A 462 -22.20 -6.08 -32.26
C LEU A 462 -21.17 -6.85 -31.44
N VAL A 463 -20.35 -6.18 -30.63
CA VAL A 463 -19.40 -6.85 -29.71
C VAL A 463 -20.13 -7.76 -28.72
N SER A 464 -21.27 -7.30 -28.18
CA SER A 464 -22.08 -8.09 -27.22
C SER A 464 -22.55 -9.39 -27.85
N GLN A 465 -23.05 -9.32 -29.09
CA GLN A 465 -23.50 -10.48 -29.86
C GLN A 465 -22.32 -11.38 -30.25
N SER A 466 -21.27 -10.84 -30.85
CA SER A 466 -20.12 -11.61 -31.36
C SER A 466 -19.30 -12.30 -30.26
N LEU A 467 -19.21 -11.70 -29.06
CA LEU A 467 -18.45 -12.29 -27.95
C LEU A 467 -19.33 -12.97 -26.90
N ASN A 468 -20.66 -12.97 -27.10
CA ASN A 468 -21.65 -13.43 -26.12
C ASN A 468 -21.42 -12.84 -24.72
N ILE A 469 -21.25 -11.52 -24.65
CA ILE A 469 -21.07 -10.78 -23.39
C ILE A 469 -22.14 -9.71 -23.24
N SER A 470 -22.36 -9.22 -22.02
CA SER A 470 -23.34 -8.15 -21.78
C SER A 470 -22.98 -6.88 -22.55
N ILE A 471 -23.98 -6.09 -22.96
CA ILE A 471 -23.79 -4.80 -23.64
C ILE A 471 -22.85 -3.86 -22.85
N ARG A 472 -22.92 -3.91 -21.52
CA ARG A 472 -22.07 -3.13 -20.61
C ARG A 472 -20.62 -3.59 -20.66
N SER A 473 -20.39 -4.91 -20.68
CA SER A 473 -19.06 -5.49 -20.86
C SER A 473 -18.47 -5.13 -22.23
N SER A 474 -19.30 -5.09 -23.27
CA SER A 474 -18.87 -4.64 -24.60
C SER A 474 -18.49 -3.17 -24.62
N GLN A 475 -19.29 -2.30 -24.00
CA GLN A 475 -18.95 -0.87 -23.87
C GLN A 475 -17.63 -0.67 -23.11
N TYR A 476 -17.41 -1.44 -22.04
CA TYR A 476 -16.17 -1.41 -21.28
C TYR A 476 -14.97 -1.88 -22.11
N LEU A 477 -15.09 -3.01 -22.82
CA LEU A 477 -14.06 -3.53 -23.72
C LEU A 477 -13.68 -2.51 -24.80
N LEU A 478 -14.69 -1.94 -25.48
CA LEU A 478 -14.50 -0.93 -26.52
C LEU A 478 -13.85 0.34 -25.97
N LYS A 479 -14.26 0.79 -24.78
CA LYS A 479 -13.66 1.96 -24.13
C LYS A 479 -12.19 1.71 -23.83
N ASN A 480 -11.85 0.59 -23.20
CA ASN A 480 -10.46 0.23 -22.89
C ASN A 480 -9.63 0.10 -24.16
N ALA A 481 -10.19 -0.49 -25.21
CA ALA A 481 -9.48 -0.64 -26.48
C ALA A 481 -9.23 0.68 -27.21
N VAL A 482 -10.10 1.68 -27.06
CA VAL A 482 -9.78 3.04 -27.50
C VAL A 482 -8.68 3.67 -26.63
N THR A 483 -8.76 3.52 -25.31
CA THR A 483 -7.76 4.07 -24.39
C THR A 483 -6.36 3.48 -24.63
N ASN A 484 -6.28 2.20 -24.99
CA ASN A 484 -5.03 1.50 -25.27
C ASN A 484 -4.52 1.70 -26.71
N GLY A 485 -5.24 2.44 -27.55
CA GLY A 485 -4.87 2.63 -28.96
C GLY A 485 -5.11 1.41 -29.85
N ASP A 486 -5.83 0.39 -29.38
CA ASP A 486 -6.20 -0.78 -30.18
C ASP A 486 -7.38 -0.49 -31.13
N LEU A 487 -8.23 0.47 -30.76
CA LEU A 487 -9.37 0.95 -31.55
C LEU A 487 -9.33 2.47 -31.71
N VAL A 488 -9.87 2.97 -32.82
CA VAL A 488 -10.26 4.38 -32.97
C VAL A 488 -11.77 4.52 -32.98
N LYS A 489 -12.27 5.57 -32.32
CA LYS A 489 -13.69 5.94 -32.35
C LYS A 489 -13.96 6.72 -33.64
N VAL A 490 -14.79 6.19 -34.54
CA VAL A 490 -15.00 6.73 -35.90
C VAL A 490 -16.10 7.79 -35.97
N LYS A 491 -17.19 7.63 -35.18
CA LYS A 491 -18.34 8.55 -35.22
C LYS A 491 -18.94 8.80 -33.84
N GLN A 492 -19.39 10.02 -33.60
CA GLN A 492 -20.20 10.41 -32.44
C GLN A 492 -21.66 10.60 -32.88
N GLY A 493 -22.61 9.96 -32.19
CA GLY A 493 -24.04 9.98 -32.52
C GLY A 493 -24.82 8.93 -31.72
N LYS A 494 -26.09 8.67 -32.08
CA LYS A 494 -26.94 7.63 -31.43
C LYS A 494 -26.28 6.25 -31.42
N SER A 495 -25.38 5.98 -32.39
CA SER A 495 -24.53 4.79 -32.40
C SER A 495 -23.07 5.22 -32.51
N VAL A 496 -22.28 4.80 -31.52
CA VAL A 496 -20.83 4.97 -31.54
C VAL A 496 -20.21 3.79 -32.27
N PHE A 497 -19.42 4.08 -33.30
CA PHE A 497 -18.68 3.09 -34.08
C PHE A 497 -17.19 3.13 -33.74
N TYR A 498 -16.59 1.96 -33.71
CA TYR A 498 -15.17 1.77 -33.41
C TYR A 498 -14.52 0.97 -34.53
N LYS A 499 -13.30 1.34 -34.93
CA LYS A 499 -12.52 0.62 -35.95
C LYS A 499 -11.24 0.10 -35.31
N ILE A 500 -10.90 -1.15 -35.56
CA ILE A 500 -9.62 -1.73 -35.13
C ILE A 500 -8.50 -1.05 -35.91
N ILE A 501 -7.48 -0.56 -35.19
CA ILE A 501 -6.24 -0.11 -35.83
C ILE A 501 -5.50 -1.38 -36.27
N LYS A 502 -5.34 -1.57 -37.58
CA LYS A 502 -4.45 -2.62 -38.08
C LYS A 502 -3.03 -2.26 -37.65
N GLN A 503 -2.46 -3.07 -36.78
CA GLN A 503 -1.02 -3.08 -36.52
C GLN A 503 -0.32 -3.79 -37.67
#